data_AF-A0A9P0YSB8-F1
#
_entry.id   AF-A0A9P0YSB8-F1
#
_cell.length_a   1.000
_cell.length_b   1.000
_cell.length_c   1.000
_cell.angle_alpha   90.00
_cell.angle_beta   90.00
_cell.angle_gamma   90.00
#
_symmetry.space_group_name_H-M   'P 1'
#
loop_
_entity.id
_entity.type
_entity.pdbx_description
1 polymer ?
#
loop_
_entity_poly.entity_id
_entity_poly.type
_entity_poly.pdbx_seq_one_letter_code
_entity_poly.pdbx_strand_id
1 'polypeptide(L)'
;METKALSYLPPSPAIRDRFTTKTSNSAPRKFAVKCSTHPPLADQSLQFKEAARHGNLIPLYRSIFSDHLTPVLAYRCLVKEDDREAPSFLFESVERGKVTSIGRYSVIGAQPTMEIVARENLVTVMDHHEGKKTETFEEDPMVIPRRIMEKWKPQCLDELPEAFTGGWVGYFSYDTVRFVEKKKLPFSNGPFNDRFLPDLHIGLYDDVVVFDHVEKKACIIHWVQLDRFASVDEAFNDGVSRLEALLSRVLNIVPPRLAAGSIKLRTNLFGSALKMSTMTSEDYQEAVLKAKEHILAGDIFQIVLSQRFERRTFADPFEIYRALRVVNPSPYMSYLQARGCILVASSPEILTRVKKGKITNRPLAGTIRRGKTPKEDYMLENQLLHDKKQCAEHTMLVDLGRNDVGKVSKFGSVEVEKLMNIERYSHVMHISSTVTGELLDSLSSWDALRAALPVGTVSGAPR
;
A
#
# COMPACT_ATOMS: atom_id res chain seq x y z
N MET A 1 -10.63 28.69 -71.74
CA MET A 1 -11.94 28.97 -72.37
C MET A 1 -12.94 28.10 -71.63
N GLU A 2 -13.98 28.56 -70.95
CA GLU A 2 -14.58 29.89 -70.81
C GLU A 2 -15.44 29.89 -69.52
N THR A 3 -15.66 31.10 -69.04
CA THR A 3 -16.27 31.55 -67.79
C THR A 3 -17.81 31.63 -67.78
N LYS A 4 -18.37 31.89 -66.56
CA LYS A 4 -19.64 32.60 -66.19
C LYS A 4 -20.93 31.77 -66.10
N ALA A 5 -21.89 32.02 -65.18
CA ALA A 5 -22.15 33.15 -64.26
C ALA A 5 -23.01 32.80 -63.02
N LEU A 6 -22.95 33.75 -62.08
CA LEU A 6 -23.67 34.04 -60.82
C LEU A 6 -25.21 33.92 -60.80
N SER A 7 -25.76 33.68 -59.60
CA SER A 7 -26.90 34.44 -59.05
C SER A 7 -26.85 34.50 -57.51
N TYR A 8 -27.41 35.59 -56.95
CA TYR A 8 -27.19 36.18 -55.62
C TYR A 8 -28.52 36.29 -54.84
N LEU A 9 -28.49 36.02 -53.52
CA LEU A 9 -29.32 36.53 -52.38
C LEU A 9 -30.86 36.23 -52.31
N PRO A 10 -31.55 36.32 -51.14
CA PRO A 10 -31.21 37.01 -49.86
C PRO A 10 -31.49 36.25 -48.52
N PRO A 11 -31.14 36.82 -47.34
CA PRO A 11 -31.46 36.28 -46.01
C PRO A 11 -32.81 36.81 -45.45
N SER A 12 -33.49 35.97 -44.66
CA SER A 12 -34.84 36.18 -44.07
C SER A 12 -34.79 36.82 -42.66
N PRO A 13 -35.86 37.51 -42.19
CA PRO A 13 -35.75 38.69 -41.33
C PRO A 13 -35.90 38.45 -39.82
N ALA A 14 -35.47 39.48 -39.08
CA ALA A 14 -35.53 39.65 -37.65
C ALA A 14 -36.98 39.71 -37.08
N ILE A 15 -37.17 39.05 -35.94
CA ILE A 15 -38.33 39.26 -35.05
C ILE A 15 -37.83 39.97 -33.79
N ARG A 16 -38.31 41.21 -33.61
CA ARG A 16 -38.23 41.97 -32.35
C ARG A 16 -39.30 41.44 -31.42
N ASP A 17 -38.94 41.09 -30.20
CA ASP A 17 -39.92 41.05 -29.11
C ASP A 17 -39.36 41.55 -27.78
N ARG A 18 -40.28 42.12 -27.03
CA ARG A 18 -40.13 43.17 -26.02
C ARG A 18 -39.44 42.73 -24.73
N PHE A 19 -38.62 43.62 -24.18
CA PHE A 19 -38.13 43.56 -22.81
C PHE A 19 -39.29 43.70 -21.80
N THR A 20 -39.50 42.67 -20.99
CA THR A 20 -40.15 42.79 -19.68
C THR A 20 -39.24 42.19 -18.63
N THR A 21 -38.68 43.06 -17.78
CA THR A 21 -37.83 42.74 -16.64
C THR A 21 -38.65 42.08 -15.53
N LYS A 22 -38.47 40.77 -15.32
CA LYS A 22 -38.78 40.12 -14.04
C LYS A 22 -37.48 39.96 -13.25
N THR A 23 -37.36 40.72 -12.18
CA THR A 23 -36.29 40.63 -11.19
C THR A 23 -36.45 39.34 -10.37
N SER A 24 -35.65 38.32 -10.68
CA SER A 24 -35.44 37.19 -9.79
C SER A 24 -34.31 37.52 -8.81
N ASN A 25 -34.66 37.71 -7.55
CA ASN A 25 -33.70 37.79 -6.43
C ASN A 25 -32.99 36.44 -6.28
N SER A 26 -31.83 36.27 -6.92
CA SER A 26 -30.87 35.23 -6.57
C SER A 26 -29.74 35.87 -5.77
N ALA A 27 -29.81 35.77 -4.45
CA ALA A 27 -28.70 36.14 -3.58
C ALA A 27 -27.46 35.29 -3.97
N PRO A 28 -26.28 35.89 -4.16
CA PRO A 28 -25.08 35.12 -4.43
C PRO A 28 -24.78 34.28 -3.17
N ARG A 29 -24.73 32.96 -3.32
CA ARG A 29 -24.12 32.08 -2.31
C ARG A 29 -22.68 32.53 -2.12
N LYS A 30 -22.43 33.32 -1.08
CA LYS A 30 -21.08 33.64 -0.62
C LYS A 30 -20.45 32.31 -0.18
N PHE A 31 -19.63 31.72 -1.05
CA PHE A 31 -18.66 30.73 -0.61
C PHE A 31 -17.63 31.48 0.23
N ALA A 32 -17.87 31.57 1.53
CA ALA A 32 -16.87 32.06 2.46
C ALA A 32 -15.85 30.95 2.64
N VAL A 33 -14.72 31.04 1.95
CA VAL A 33 -13.54 30.25 2.29
C VAL A 33 -13.00 30.84 3.59
N LYS A 34 -13.35 30.23 4.73
CA LYS A 34 -12.64 30.52 5.98
C LYS A 34 -11.25 29.90 5.85
N CYS A 35 -10.24 30.73 5.55
CA CYS A 35 -8.84 30.42 5.88
C CYS A 35 -8.69 30.48 7.40
N SER A 36 -9.24 29.48 8.10
CA SER A 36 -8.91 29.19 9.48
C SER A 36 -8.06 27.94 9.45
N THR A 37 -6.84 28.03 9.96
CA THR A 37 -5.90 26.92 9.97
C THR A 37 -6.42 25.77 10.83
N HIS A 38 -7.21 26.04 11.88
CA HIS A 38 -7.81 25.03 12.76
C HIS A 38 -9.10 25.54 13.44
N PRO A 39 -10.11 24.67 13.68
CA PRO A 39 -11.21 25.04 14.57
C PRO A 39 -10.66 25.37 15.97
N PRO A 40 -11.22 26.34 16.71
CA PRO A 40 -10.86 26.61 18.10
C PRO A 40 -10.75 25.33 18.94
N LEU A 41 -9.83 25.29 19.91
CA LEU A 41 -9.65 24.13 20.79
C LEU A 41 -10.97 23.72 21.50
N ALA A 42 -11.82 24.70 21.81
CA ALA A 42 -13.15 24.46 22.36
C ALA A 42 -14.06 23.68 21.40
N ASP A 43 -14.04 23.99 20.11
CA ASP A 43 -14.83 23.30 19.08
C ASP A 43 -14.32 21.86 18.88
N GLN A 44 -12.99 21.67 18.92
CA GLN A 44 -12.37 20.34 18.86
C GLN A 44 -12.74 19.48 20.07
N SER A 45 -12.75 20.07 21.26
CA SER A 45 -13.16 19.36 22.49
C SER A 45 -14.62 18.91 22.40
N LEU A 46 -15.51 19.76 21.87
CA LEU A 46 -16.93 19.41 21.70
C LEU A 46 -17.12 18.27 20.68
N GLN A 47 -16.45 18.35 19.53
CA GLN A 47 -16.46 17.29 18.51
C GLN A 47 -15.92 15.96 19.05
N PHE A 48 -14.81 16.01 19.80
CA PHE A 48 -14.22 14.82 20.42
C PHE A 48 -15.16 14.19 21.44
N LYS A 49 -15.78 14.99 22.31
CA LYS A 49 -16.77 14.52 23.29
C LYS A 49 -18.00 13.91 22.62
N GLU A 50 -18.44 14.43 21.48
CA GLU A 50 -19.54 13.86 20.72
C GLU A 50 -19.14 12.50 20.13
N ALA A 51 -17.98 12.42 19.48
CA ALA A 51 -17.44 11.17 18.95
C ALA A 51 -17.27 10.10 20.05
N ALA A 52 -16.89 10.52 21.26
CA ALA A 52 -16.72 9.64 22.42
C ALA A 52 -18.01 8.97 22.91
N ARG A 53 -19.18 9.49 22.53
CA ARG A 53 -20.46 8.84 22.83
C ARG A 53 -20.73 7.64 21.93
N HIS A 54 -20.11 7.59 20.76
CA HIS A 54 -20.39 6.59 19.72
C HIS A 54 -19.24 5.59 19.52
N GLY A 55 -18.07 5.83 20.11
CA GLY A 55 -16.92 4.93 20.04
C GLY A 55 -15.86 5.22 21.09
N ASN A 56 -14.86 4.34 21.18
CA ASN A 56 -13.79 4.40 22.18
C ASN A 56 -12.38 4.57 21.56
N LEU A 57 -12.30 4.77 20.24
CA LEU A 57 -11.06 5.05 19.53
C LEU A 57 -11.31 6.24 18.60
N ILE A 58 -10.77 7.41 18.97
CA ILE A 58 -11.12 8.69 18.35
C ILE A 58 -9.85 9.33 17.78
N PRO A 59 -9.87 9.75 16.51
CA PRO A 59 -8.74 10.44 15.92
C PRO A 59 -8.77 11.93 16.28
N LEU A 60 -7.61 12.47 16.63
CA LEU A 60 -7.30 13.89 16.62
C LEU A 60 -6.36 14.17 15.45
N TYR A 61 -6.51 15.32 14.79
CA TYR A 61 -5.66 15.64 13.65
C TYR A 61 -5.40 17.13 13.46
N ARG A 62 -4.30 17.42 12.74
CA ARG A 62 -3.88 18.75 12.29
C ARG A 62 -3.51 18.67 10.82
N SER A 63 -4.13 19.52 10.00
CA SER A 63 -3.73 19.69 8.60
C SER A 63 -2.81 20.89 8.45
N ILE A 64 -1.68 20.70 7.80
CA ILE A 64 -0.70 21.76 7.49
C ILE A 64 -0.42 21.79 5.99
N PHE A 65 0.11 22.89 5.48
CA PHE A 65 0.63 22.93 4.11
C PHE A 65 1.84 22.00 3.97
N SER A 66 1.95 21.33 2.82
CA SER A 66 3.04 20.38 2.53
C SER A 66 4.14 20.97 1.65
N ASP A 67 4.27 22.29 1.59
CA ASP A 67 5.24 23.02 0.75
C ASP A 67 6.65 23.03 1.36
N HIS A 68 6.74 23.15 2.69
CA HIS A 68 8.00 23.11 3.43
C HIS A 68 8.43 21.70 3.88
N LEU A 69 7.56 20.71 3.74
CA LEU A 69 7.78 19.36 4.24
C LEU A 69 7.51 18.34 3.12
N THR A 70 8.48 17.46 2.87
CA THR A 70 8.31 16.32 1.95
C THR A 70 8.15 15.02 2.76
N PRO A 71 7.55 13.96 2.19
CA PRO A 71 7.46 12.66 2.88
C PRO A 71 8.82 12.13 3.35
N VAL A 72 9.87 12.32 2.56
CA VAL A 72 11.24 11.90 2.86
C VAL A 72 11.81 12.69 4.06
N LEU A 73 11.58 14.00 4.11
CA LEU A 73 12.00 14.84 5.23
C LEU A 73 11.20 14.52 6.49
N ALA A 74 9.88 14.38 6.37
CA ALA A 74 9.01 14.02 7.49
C ALA A 74 9.44 12.69 8.13
N TYR A 75 9.75 11.67 7.33
CA TYR A 75 10.30 10.41 7.82
C TYR A 75 11.55 10.63 8.67
N ARG A 76 12.49 11.44 8.19
CA ARG A 76 13.77 11.69 8.89
C ARG A 76 13.63 12.59 10.11
N CYS A 77 12.60 13.43 10.16
CA CYS A 77 12.24 14.13 11.40
C CYS A 77 11.72 13.16 12.47
N LEU A 78 11.09 12.06 12.07
CA LEU A 78 10.57 11.06 13.00
C LEU A 78 11.62 10.01 13.38
N VAL A 79 12.49 9.61 12.45
CA VAL A 79 13.49 8.57 12.66
C VAL A 79 14.89 9.08 12.33
N LYS A 80 15.75 9.09 13.34
CA LYS A 80 17.16 9.49 13.21
C LYS A 80 17.91 8.55 12.26
N GLU A 81 18.98 9.04 11.66
CA GLU A 81 19.78 8.28 10.68
C GLU A 81 20.43 7.03 11.28
N ASP A 82 20.86 7.11 12.53
CA ASP A 82 21.53 6.05 13.29
C ASP A 82 20.55 5.07 13.97
N ASP A 83 19.27 5.41 14.04
CA ASP A 83 18.25 4.57 14.69
C ASP A 83 17.68 3.51 13.73
N ARG A 84 18.49 2.46 13.54
CA ARG A 84 18.18 1.38 12.59
C ARG A 84 17.19 0.35 13.10
N GLU A 85 16.96 0.32 14.41
CA GLU A 85 16.07 -0.65 15.07
C GLU A 85 14.69 -0.06 15.43
N ALA A 86 14.48 1.26 15.27
CA ALA A 86 13.19 1.89 15.47
C ALA A 86 12.15 1.43 14.44
N PRO A 87 11.12 0.67 14.83
CA PRO A 87 10.09 0.22 13.90
C PRO A 87 9.36 1.42 13.31
N SER A 88 9.32 1.50 11.99
CA SER A 88 8.86 2.69 11.29
C SER A 88 8.65 2.40 9.81
N PHE A 89 7.88 3.24 9.13
CA PHE A 89 7.60 3.06 7.72
C PHE A 89 7.42 4.39 6.97
N LEU A 90 7.76 4.35 5.68
CA LEU A 90 7.38 5.33 4.67
C LEU A 90 6.82 4.57 3.46
N PHE A 91 5.53 4.75 3.22
CA PHE A 91 4.83 4.19 2.09
C PHE A 91 4.46 5.28 1.10
N GLU A 92 4.81 5.05 -0.16
CA GLU A 92 4.48 5.92 -1.27
C GLU A 92 3.90 5.11 -2.42
N SER A 93 3.14 5.78 -3.26
CA SER A 93 2.53 5.16 -4.44
C SER A 93 2.79 6.01 -5.67
N VAL A 94 2.70 5.40 -6.84
CA VAL A 94 2.75 6.05 -8.15
C VAL A 94 1.48 5.63 -8.88
N GLU A 95 0.78 6.58 -9.50
CA GLU A 95 -0.44 6.24 -10.24
C GLU A 95 -0.11 5.44 -11.50
N ARG A 96 -1.01 4.53 -11.84
CA ARG A 96 -0.86 3.62 -12.98
C ARG A 96 -1.24 4.33 -14.28
N GLY A 97 -0.46 4.12 -15.35
CA GLY A 97 -0.82 4.54 -16.71
C GLY A 97 -0.36 5.92 -17.17
N LYS A 98 0.24 6.73 -16.28
CA LYS A 98 0.99 7.94 -16.65
C LYS A 98 2.44 7.76 -16.24
N VAL A 99 3.36 8.20 -17.10
CA VAL A 99 4.81 7.97 -16.95
C VAL A 99 5.38 8.67 -15.69
N THR A 100 4.63 9.54 -14.99
CA THR A 100 5.20 10.45 -13.99
C THR A 100 4.26 10.99 -12.89
N SER A 101 3.07 10.41 -12.58
CA SER A 101 2.26 10.93 -11.44
C SER A 101 2.52 10.17 -10.15
N ILE A 102 3.04 10.89 -9.15
CA ILE A 102 3.04 10.44 -7.74
C ILE A 102 1.59 10.14 -7.37
N GLY A 103 1.36 9.01 -6.71
CA GLY A 103 0.06 8.64 -6.18
C GLY A 103 -0.43 9.71 -5.20
N ARG A 104 -1.76 9.81 -5.00
CA ARG A 104 -2.33 10.89 -4.19
C ARG A 104 -1.76 10.96 -2.77
N TYR A 105 -1.44 9.81 -2.17
CA TYR A 105 -1.03 9.74 -0.77
C TYR A 105 0.37 9.15 -0.56
N SER A 106 1.10 9.74 0.38
CA SER A 106 2.24 9.12 1.07
C SER A 106 1.92 9.03 2.56
N VAL A 107 2.32 7.94 3.22
CA VAL A 107 2.01 7.69 4.64
C VAL A 107 3.27 7.33 5.40
N ILE A 108 3.43 7.96 6.56
CA ILE A 108 4.58 7.79 7.45
C ILE A 108 4.08 7.44 8.84
N GLY A 109 4.77 6.50 9.49
CA GLY A 109 4.62 6.22 10.92
C GLY A 109 5.95 5.77 11.51
N ALA A 110 6.15 6.03 12.79
CA ALA A 110 7.34 5.62 13.52
C ALA A 110 6.98 5.35 14.98
N GLN A 111 7.76 4.49 15.65
CA GLN A 111 7.63 4.21 17.08
C GLN A 111 6.20 3.74 17.43
N PRO A 112 5.81 2.53 17.00
CA PRO A 112 4.47 2.03 17.27
C PRO A 112 4.20 1.94 18.77
N THR A 113 2.95 2.09 19.18
CA THR A 113 2.54 1.96 20.58
C THR A 113 2.56 0.51 21.06
N MET A 114 2.45 -0.43 20.12
CA MET A 114 2.55 -1.86 20.38
C MET A 114 3.22 -2.59 19.21
N GLU A 115 3.95 -3.66 19.49
CA GLU A 115 4.50 -4.55 18.48
C GLU A 115 4.12 -6.00 18.74
N ILE A 116 3.89 -6.75 17.67
CA ILE A 116 3.69 -8.20 17.70
C ILE A 116 4.74 -8.83 16.80
N VAL A 117 5.58 -9.68 17.39
CA VAL A 117 6.63 -10.43 16.71
C VAL A 117 6.35 -11.91 16.91
N ALA A 118 6.26 -12.68 15.82
CA ALA A 118 6.08 -14.12 15.92
C ALA A 118 7.26 -14.88 15.31
N ARG A 119 7.68 -15.94 15.99
CA ARG A 119 8.64 -16.94 15.51
C ARG A 119 8.03 -18.30 15.77
N GLU A 120 7.62 -18.97 14.71
CA GLU A 120 6.76 -20.14 14.76
C GLU A 120 5.56 -19.84 15.67
N ASN A 121 5.31 -20.68 16.67
CA ASN A 121 4.21 -20.49 17.61
C ASN A 121 4.55 -19.57 18.79
N LEU A 122 5.78 -19.12 18.95
CA LEU A 122 6.14 -18.17 20.01
C LEU A 122 5.84 -16.74 19.55
N VAL A 123 4.88 -16.10 20.21
CA VAL A 123 4.45 -14.73 19.94
C VAL A 123 4.90 -13.83 21.08
N THR A 124 5.62 -12.76 20.74
CA THR A 124 6.00 -11.70 21.67
C THR A 124 5.17 -10.46 21.38
N VAL A 125 4.44 -9.98 22.39
CA VAL A 125 3.75 -8.68 22.36
C VAL A 125 4.52 -7.70 23.23
N MET A 126 4.95 -6.59 22.64
CA MET A 126 5.59 -5.47 23.34
C MET A 126 4.62 -4.29 23.34
N ASP A 127 4.04 -3.99 24.50
CA ASP A 127 3.25 -2.79 24.72
C ASP A 127 4.18 -1.68 25.25
N HIS A 128 4.49 -0.72 24.38
CA HIS A 128 5.39 0.39 24.71
C HIS A 128 4.72 1.47 25.55
N HIS A 129 3.39 1.49 25.58
CA HIS A 129 2.64 2.39 26.44
C HIS A 129 2.67 1.92 27.90
N GLU A 130 2.44 0.62 28.13
CA GLU A 130 2.54 0.02 29.47
C GLU A 130 3.99 -0.33 29.88
N GLY A 131 4.94 -0.30 28.94
CA GLY A 131 6.31 -0.79 29.17
C GLY A 131 6.36 -2.29 29.42
N LYS A 132 5.41 -3.05 28.86
CA LYS A 132 5.18 -4.46 29.16
C LYS A 132 5.53 -5.34 27.98
N LYS A 133 6.31 -6.39 28.24
CA LYS A 133 6.57 -7.48 27.29
C LYS A 133 5.88 -8.75 27.76
N THR A 134 5.14 -9.40 26.86
CA THR A 134 4.50 -10.70 27.10
C THR A 134 4.86 -11.70 26.01
N GLU A 135 5.02 -12.95 26.41
CA GLU A 135 5.30 -14.06 25.51
C GLU A 135 4.22 -15.12 25.69
N THR A 136 3.64 -15.57 24.58
CA THR A 136 2.57 -16.56 24.54
C THR A 136 2.81 -17.54 23.41
N PHE A 137 2.35 -18.78 23.59
CA PHE A 137 2.30 -19.74 22.49
C PHE A 137 0.95 -19.67 21.82
N GLU A 138 0.95 -19.35 20.52
CA GLU A 138 -0.26 -19.26 19.71
C GLU A 138 -0.12 -20.09 18.45
N GLU A 139 -1.15 -20.86 18.17
CA GLU A 139 -1.23 -21.69 16.98
C GLU A 139 -1.26 -20.87 15.69
N ASP A 140 -1.83 -19.67 15.74
CA ASP A 140 -1.88 -18.71 14.65
C ASP A 140 -1.65 -17.30 15.23
N PRO A 141 -0.48 -16.70 15.03
CA PRO A 141 -0.18 -15.38 15.59
C PRO A 141 -1.09 -14.25 15.10
N MET A 142 -1.76 -14.41 13.94
CA MET A 142 -2.70 -13.40 13.42
C MET A 142 -3.98 -13.24 14.26
N VAL A 143 -4.26 -14.15 15.20
CA VAL A 143 -5.39 -14.01 16.13
C VAL A 143 -5.15 -12.92 17.19
N ILE A 144 -3.89 -12.63 17.53
CA ILE A 144 -3.55 -11.64 18.56
C ILE A 144 -3.98 -10.23 18.19
N PRO A 145 -3.59 -9.65 17.03
CA PRO A 145 -4.06 -8.31 16.67
C PRO A 145 -5.58 -8.26 16.53
N ARG A 146 -6.22 -9.35 16.09
CA ARG A 146 -7.69 -9.45 16.05
C ARG A 146 -8.32 -9.31 17.44
N ARG A 147 -7.89 -10.12 18.41
CA ARG A 147 -8.39 -10.08 19.80
C ARG A 147 -8.20 -8.71 20.45
N ILE A 148 -7.09 -8.03 20.15
CA ILE A 148 -6.82 -6.67 20.64
C ILE A 148 -7.85 -5.68 20.05
N MET A 149 -8.12 -5.78 18.74
CA MET A 149 -9.03 -4.89 18.03
C MET A 149 -10.51 -5.11 18.32
N GLU A 150 -10.91 -6.30 18.82
CA GLU A 150 -12.33 -6.65 19.08
C GLU A 150 -13.04 -5.66 20.01
N LYS A 151 -12.30 -5.00 20.90
CA LYS A 151 -12.86 -4.03 21.84
C LYS A 151 -12.96 -2.62 21.25
N TRP A 152 -12.35 -2.37 20.10
CA TRP A 152 -12.27 -1.03 19.52
C TRP A 152 -13.47 -0.73 18.62
N LYS A 153 -14.02 0.46 18.81
CA LYS A 153 -15.10 1.07 18.03
C LYS A 153 -14.58 2.40 17.48
N PRO A 154 -13.73 2.35 16.43
CA PRO A 154 -13.14 3.55 15.86
C PRO A 154 -14.21 4.48 15.30
N GLN A 155 -14.06 5.78 15.52
CA GLN A 155 -14.87 6.81 14.89
C GLN A 155 -14.20 7.29 13.60
N CYS A 156 -14.89 7.14 12.47
CA CYS A 156 -14.44 7.66 11.19
C CYS A 156 -14.96 9.08 10.99
N LEU A 157 -14.06 10.05 10.92
CA LEU A 157 -14.38 11.44 10.61
C LEU A 157 -14.25 11.67 9.10
N ASP A 158 -15.18 12.43 8.51
CA ASP A 158 -15.22 12.71 7.07
C ASP A 158 -14.03 13.56 6.60
N GLU A 159 -13.42 14.32 7.51
CA GLU A 159 -12.28 15.20 7.24
C GLU A 159 -10.95 14.45 7.10
N LEU A 160 -10.89 13.20 7.54
CA LEU A 160 -9.69 12.39 7.42
C LEU A 160 -9.43 12.00 5.96
N PRO A 161 -8.15 11.89 5.54
CA PRO A 161 -7.82 11.43 4.20
C PRO A 161 -8.41 10.04 3.90
N GLU A 162 -8.80 9.78 2.65
CA GLU A 162 -9.18 8.44 2.19
C GLU A 162 -7.98 7.49 2.01
N ALA A 163 -7.07 7.49 2.99
CA ALA A 163 -5.85 6.71 3.06
C ALA A 163 -5.80 5.93 4.37
N PHE A 164 -4.70 5.23 4.61
CA PHE A 164 -4.40 4.71 5.94
C PHE A 164 -4.15 5.88 6.90
N THR A 165 -4.85 5.89 8.03
CA THR A 165 -4.78 6.97 9.03
C THR A 165 -4.30 6.47 10.40
N GLY A 166 -3.98 5.19 10.53
CA GLY A 166 -3.54 4.55 11.77
C GLY A 166 -3.92 3.07 11.79
N GLY A 167 -3.23 2.28 12.62
CA GLY A 167 -3.44 0.83 12.74
C GLY A 167 -2.18 -0.02 12.57
N TRP A 168 -2.37 -1.29 12.23
CA TRP A 168 -1.27 -2.26 12.12
C TRP A 168 -0.49 -2.13 10.81
N VAL A 169 0.84 -1.98 10.92
CA VAL A 169 1.76 -1.93 9.79
C VAL A 169 2.96 -2.83 10.07
N GLY A 170 3.40 -3.57 9.06
CA GLY A 170 4.57 -4.43 9.18
C GLY A 170 4.68 -5.39 8.00
N TYR A 171 5.25 -6.56 8.24
CA TYR A 171 5.36 -7.63 7.25
C TYR A 171 4.88 -8.98 7.77
N PHE A 172 4.43 -9.79 6.83
CA PHE A 172 4.18 -11.22 6.97
C PHE A 172 5.14 -11.91 6.00
N SER A 173 6.02 -12.76 6.51
CA SER A 173 6.97 -13.52 5.71
C SER A 173 6.23 -14.54 4.84
N TYR A 174 6.93 -15.12 3.85
CA TYR A 174 6.39 -16.23 3.09
C TYR A 174 5.97 -17.40 4.01
N ASP A 175 6.77 -17.70 5.04
CA ASP A 175 6.52 -18.77 6.00
C ASP A 175 5.27 -18.56 6.87
N THR A 176 4.64 -17.38 6.84
CA THR A 176 3.30 -17.18 7.43
C THR A 176 2.26 -18.15 6.83
N VAL A 177 2.45 -18.62 5.59
CA VAL A 177 1.59 -19.65 4.98
C VAL A 177 1.51 -20.92 5.84
N ARG A 178 2.56 -21.25 6.61
CA ARG A 178 2.61 -22.44 7.46
C ARG A 178 1.58 -22.40 8.57
N PHE A 179 1.13 -21.22 9.00
CA PHE A 179 0.01 -21.08 9.95
C PHE A 179 -1.36 -21.34 9.32
N VAL A 180 -1.46 -21.26 7.99
CA VAL A 180 -2.70 -21.49 7.23
C VAL A 180 -2.75 -22.94 6.72
N GLU A 181 -1.66 -23.42 6.12
CA GLU A 181 -1.52 -24.76 5.53
C GLU A 181 -0.73 -25.72 6.44
N LYS A 182 -0.94 -25.64 7.77
CA LYS A 182 -0.18 -26.37 8.81
C LYS A 182 0.07 -27.85 8.52
N LYS A 183 -0.96 -28.53 8.03
CA LYS A 183 -0.91 -29.98 7.73
C LYS A 183 -0.01 -30.30 6.55
N LYS A 184 0.05 -29.42 5.55
CA LYS A 184 0.85 -29.60 4.33
C LYS A 184 2.27 -29.06 4.49
N LEU A 185 2.43 -27.99 5.27
CA LEU A 185 3.67 -27.23 5.43
C LEU A 185 4.04 -27.04 6.91
N PRO A 186 4.28 -28.11 7.68
CA PRO A 186 4.74 -27.96 9.06
C PRO A 186 6.09 -27.26 9.12
N PHE A 187 6.35 -26.49 10.18
CA PHE A 187 7.63 -25.79 10.38
C PHE A 187 8.83 -26.74 10.42
N SER A 188 8.66 -27.95 10.96
CA SER A 188 9.69 -29.00 11.01
C SER A 188 10.21 -29.43 9.62
N ASN A 189 9.40 -29.25 8.57
CA ASN A 189 9.75 -29.62 7.20
C ASN A 189 10.16 -28.41 6.36
N GLY A 190 10.31 -27.23 6.99
CA GLY A 190 10.80 -26.04 6.31
C GLY A 190 12.27 -26.15 5.93
N PRO A 191 12.73 -25.38 4.92
CA PRO A 191 14.14 -25.21 4.68
C PRO A 191 14.82 -24.55 5.90
N PHE A 192 16.14 -24.72 6.02
CA PHE A 192 16.91 -24.11 7.10
C PHE A 192 16.74 -22.58 7.12
N ASN A 193 16.34 -22.03 8.27
CA ASN A 193 16.15 -20.59 8.46
C ASN A 193 17.50 -19.89 8.72
N ASP A 194 18.18 -19.50 7.64
CA ASP A 194 19.48 -18.83 7.70
C ASP A 194 19.41 -17.31 7.93
N ARG A 195 18.22 -16.71 7.82
CA ARG A 195 18.00 -15.28 8.04
C ARG A 195 17.62 -14.95 9.47
N PHE A 196 17.11 -15.93 10.21
CA PHE A 196 16.59 -15.75 11.57
C PHE A 196 15.60 -14.59 11.67
N LEU A 197 14.79 -14.36 10.63
CA LEU A 197 13.73 -13.35 10.66
C LEU A 197 12.49 -13.90 11.36
N PRO A 198 11.72 -13.04 12.03
CA PRO A 198 10.35 -13.36 12.43
C PRO A 198 9.48 -13.80 11.24
N ASP A 199 8.50 -14.66 11.51
CA ASP A 199 7.48 -15.02 10.50
C ASP A 199 6.53 -13.86 10.24
N LEU A 200 6.26 -13.05 11.26
CA LEU A 200 5.64 -11.74 11.11
C LEU A 200 6.16 -10.76 12.14
N HIS A 201 6.21 -9.50 11.75
CA HIS A 201 6.42 -8.37 12.66
C HIS A 201 5.51 -7.24 12.24
N ILE A 202 4.57 -6.86 13.12
CA ILE A 202 3.65 -5.74 12.93
C ILE A 202 3.69 -4.81 14.13
N GLY A 203 3.65 -3.51 13.86
CA GLY A 203 3.48 -2.45 14.86
C GLY A 203 2.11 -1.81 14.74
N LEU A 204 1.50 -1.45 15.87
CA LEU A 204 0.30 -0.62 15.95
C LEU A 204 0.72 0.85 15.99
N TYR A 205 0.33 1.62 14.99
CA TYR A 205 0.67 3.04 14.87
C TYR A 205 -0.57 3.89 15.08
N ASP A 206 -0.63 4.51 16.26
CA ASP A 206 -1.66 5.51 16.60
C ASP A 206 -1.28 6.89 16.06
N ASP A 207 0.02 7.11 15.81
CA ASP A 207 0.62 8.32 15.24
C ASP A 207 1.01 8.11 13.77
N VAL A 208 0.42 8.91 12.87
CA VAL A 208 0.82 8.91 11.46
C VAL A 208 0.84 10.31 10.85
N VAL A 209 1.63 10.46 9.79
CA VAL A 209 1.63 11.65 8.92
C VAL A 209 1.23 11.22 7.51
N VAL A 210 0.12 11.78 7.01
CA VAL A 210 -0.45 11.48 5.69
C VAL A 210 -0.31 12.70 4.79
N PHE A 211 0.47 12.59 3.72
CA PHE A 211 0.56 13.63 2.70
C PHE A 211 -0.52 13.41 1.65
N ASP A 212 -1.31 14.45 1.35
CA ASP A 212 -2.17 14.51 0.16
C ASP A 212 -1.51 15.42 -0.88
N HIS A 213 -0.92 14.80 -1.90
CA HIS A 213 -0.18 15.50 -2.95
C HIS A 213 -1.08 16.28 -3.91
N VAL A 214 -2.38 15.98 -3.93
CA VAL A 214 -3.36 16.70 -4.76
C VAL A 214 -3.81 17.96 -4.03
N GLU A 215 -4.16 17.83 -2.74
CA GLU A 215 -4.61 18.96 -1.91
C GLU A 215 -3.45 19.79 -1.32
N LYS A 216 -2.19 19.36 -1.52
CA LYS A 216 -0.97 20.04 -1.03
C LYS A 216 -0.97 20.24 0.49
N LYS A 217 -1.48 19.23 1.21
CA LYS A 217 -1.55 19.22 2.67
C LYS A 217 -0.90 17.98 3.26
N ALA A 218 -0.36 18.10 4.47
CA ALA A 218 -0.01 16.98 5.32
C ALA A 218 -0.98 16.94 6.50
N CYS A 219 -1.60 15.79 6.74
CA CYS A 219 -2.47 15.53 7.87
C CYS A 219 -1.68 14.75 8.92
N ILE A 220 -1.43 15.36 10.07
CA ILE A 220 -0.83 14.75 11.24
C ILE A 220 -1.98 14.20 12.08
N ILE A 221 -1.95 12.91 12.40
CA ILE A 221 -3.07 12.19 13.01
C ILE A 221 -2.54 11.44 14.24
N HIS A 222 -3.28 11.53 15.34
CA HIS A 222 -3.09 10.78 16.56
C HIS A 222 -4.40 10.10 16.97
N TRP A 223 -4.41 8.78 17.18
CA TRP A 223 -5.57 8.04 17.67
C TRP A 223 -5.57 7.90 19.18
N VAL A 224 -6.67 8.29 19.82
CA VAL A 224 -6.86 8.24 21.27
C VAL A 224 -7.78 7.08 21.65
N GLN A 225 -7.28 6.15 22.47
CA GLN A 225 -8.08 5.06 23.03
C GLN A 225 -8.66 5.48 24.39
N LEU A 226 -9.98 5.69 24.46
CA LEU A 226 -10.66 6.22 25.66
C LEU A 226 -10.53 5.31 26.89
N ASP A 227 -10.53 3.98 26.68
CA ASP A 227 -10.50 2.98 27.75
C ASP A 227 -9.22 3.04 28.61
N ARG A 228 -8.22 3.84 28.21
CA ARG A 228 -6.97 4.06 28.93
C ARG A 228 -7.03 5.20 29.95
N PHE A 229 -8.10 5.98 29.96
CA PHE A 229 -8.21 7.21 30.75
C PHE A 229 -9.40 7.14 31.71
N ALA A 230 -9.32 7.88 32.82
CA ALA A 230 -10.41 7.92 33.80
C ALA A 230 -11.60 8.77 33.30
N SER A 231 -11.36 9.69 32.35
CA SER A 231 -12.40 10.54 31.77
C SER A 231 -12.12 10.92 30.32
N VAL A 232 -13.18 11.31 29.59
CA VAL A 232 -13.08 11.80 28.21
C VAL A 232 -12.26 13.11 28.13
N ASP A 233 -12.35 13.96 29.15
CA ASP A 233 -11.57 15.20 29.22
C ASP A 233 -10.08 14.94 29.38
N GLU A 234 -9.70 13.97 30.21
CA GLU A 234 -8.31 13.54 30.35
C GLU A 234 -7.78 12.95 29.04
N ALA A 235 -8.55 12.07 28.40
CA ALA A 235 -8.20 11.48 27.10
C ALA A 235 -8.00 12.55 26.02
N PHE A 236 -8.87 13.55 25.96
CA PHE A 236 -8.76 14.67 25.02
C PHE A 236 -7.48 15.47 25.26
N ASN A 237 -7.20 15.84 26.51
CA ASN A 237 -6.03 16.65 26.85
C ASN A 237 -4.70 15.91 26.58
N ASP A 238 -4.60 14.62 26.93
CA ASP A 238 -3.44 13.80 26.58
C ASP A 238 -3.28 13.68 25.06
N GLY A 239 -4.37 13.39 24.36
CA GLY A 239 -4.38 13.26 22.90
C GLY A 239 -3.94 14.53 22.18
N VAL A 240 -4.39 15.71 22.64
CA VAL A 240 -3.93 17.01 22.12
C VAL A 240 -2.44 17.19 22.40
N SER A 241 -1.97 16.88 23.62
CA SER A 241 -0.55 16.98 23.95
C SER A 241 0.33 16.09 23.06
N ARG A 242 -0.10 14.85 22.79
CA ARG A 242 0.61 13.93 21.88
C ARG A 242 0.61 14.41 20.44
N LEU A 243 -0.52 14.89 19.95
CA LEU A 243 -0.63 15.47 18.61
C LEU A 243 0.30 16.68 18.42
N GLU A 244 0.34 17.60 19.39
CA GLU A 244 1.21 18.78 19.34
C GLU A 244 2.69 18.40 19.48
N ALA A 245 3.02 17.34 20.23
CA ALA A 245 4.37 16.79 20.27
C ALA A 245 4.80 16.19 18.91
N LEU A 246 3.92 15.43 18.24
CA LEU A 246 4.15 14.90 16.90
C LEU A 246 4.30 16.03 15.87
N LEU A 247 3.44 17.05 15.94
CA LEU A 247 3.51 18.25 15.09
C LEU A 247 4.84 18.99 15.26
N SER A 248 5.29 19.15 16.52
CA SER A 248 6.57 19.80 16.83
C SER A 248 7.76 19.05 16.25
N ARG A 249 7.72 17.71 16.17
CA ARG A 249 8.78 16.92 15.54
C ARG A 249 8.92 17.19 14.05
N VAL A 250 7.81 17.44 13.35
CA VAL A 250 7.83 17.65 11.89
C VAL A 250 7.95 19.12 11.47
N LEU A 251 7.55 20.08 12.31
CA LEU A 251 7.58 21.51 11.99
C LEU A 251 8.73 22.28 12.66
N ASN A 252 9.06 21.99 13.92
CA ASN A 252 9.88 22.86 14.76
C ASN A 252 11.32 22.37 14.93
N ILE A 253 11.71 21.32 14.21
CA ILE A 253 13.07 20.77 14.22
C ILE A 253 13.84 21.33 13.03
N VAL A 254 15.10 21.72 13.24
CA VAL A 254 16.06 22.00 12.15
C VAL A 254 16.09 20.76 11.25
N PRO A 255 15.58 20.83 10.01
CA PRO A 255 15.38 19.63 9.21
C PRO A 255 16.68 18.84 9.09
N PRO A 256 16.65 17.51 9.26
CA PRO A 256 17.85 16.70 9.14
C PRO A 256 18.46 16.91 7.75
N ARG A 257 19.78 17.12 7.72
CA ARG A 257 20.48 17.37 6.47
C ARG A 257 20.58 16.07 5.68
N LEU A 258 19.67 15.89 4.73
CA LEU A 258 19.76 14.80 3.76
C LEU A 258 20.97 15.02 2.84
N ALA A 259 21.70 13.93 2.56
CA ALA A 259 22.70 13.96 1.50
C ALA A 259 22.02 14.38 0.19
N ALA A 260 22.56 15.40 -0.52
CA ALA A 260 21.99 15.82 -1.80
C ALA A 260 21.89 14.65 -2.79
N GLY A 261 22.87 13.74 -2.70
CA GLY A 261 23.00 12.58 -3.58
C GLY A 261 23.37 13.00 -5.00
N SER A 262 23.77 12.03 -5.81
CA SER A 262 23.82 12.20 -7.27
C SER A 262 23.45 10.88 -7.91
N ILE A 263 22.51 10.91 -8.86
CA ILE A 263 22.07 9.72 -9.58
C ILE A 263 22.40 9.90 -11.04
N LYS A 264 23.31 9.05 -11.55
CA LYS A 264 23.51 8.88 -12.98
C LYS A 264 22.60 7.74 -13.44
N LEU A 265 21.47 8.08 -14.07
CA LEU A 265 20.55 7.10 -14.66
C LEU A 265 21.20 6.43 -15.88
N ARG A 266 22.14 5.52 -15.64
CA ARG A 266 22.70 4.61 -16.65
C ARG A 266 22.23 3.20 -16.33
N THR A 267 20.94 2.95 -16.53
CA THR A 267 20.29 1.65 -16.27
C THR A 267 20.80 0.52 -17.18
N ASN A 268 21.56 0.87 -18.22
CA ASN A 268 22.24 -0.06 -19.12
C ASN A 268 23.61 -0.54 -18.62
N LEU A 269 24.17 0.08 -17.57
CA LEU A 269 25.40 -0.40 -16.94
C LEU A 269 25.02 -1.38 -15.83
N PHE A 270 25.15 -2.66 -16.10
CA PHE A 270 25.08 -3.67 -15.05
C PHE A 270 26.21 -3.42 -14.05
N GLY A 271 25.88 -3.44 -12.76
CA GLY A 271 26.89 -3.41 -11.71
C GLY A 271 27.78 -4.65 -11.77
N SER A 272 28.78 -4.72 -10.90
CA SER A 272 29.54 -5.95 -10.66
C SER A 272 28.60 -7.14 -10.45
N ALA A 273 28.90 -8.27 -11.10
CA ALA A 273 28.10 -9.50 -10.99
C ALA A 273 27.83 -9.86 -9.52
N LEU A 274 26.60 -10.29 -9.23
CA LEU A 274 26.22 -10.81 -7.92
C LEU A 274 26.80 -12.22 -7.78
N LYS A 275 27.83 -12.36 -6.94
CA LYS A 275 28.55 -13.64 -6.77
C LYS A 275 28.03 -14.51 -5.64
N MET A 276 27.27 -13.93 -4.70
CA MET A 276 26.70 -14.66 -3.57
C MET A 276 25.25 -14.99 -3.90
N SER A 277 24.98 -16.27 -4.14
CA SER A 277 23.64 -16.84 -4.37
C SER A 277 23.43 -18.03 -3.43
N THR A 278 22.19 -18.31 -3.07
CA THR A 278 21.80 -19.52 -2.33
C THR A 278 21.83 -20.79 -3.19
N MET A 279 21.94 -20.66 -4.51
CA MET A 279 21.98 -21.77 -5.47
C MET A 279 22.99 -21.52 -6.57
N THR A 280 23.60 -22.58 -7.11
CA THR A 280 24.36 -22.49 -8.35
C THR A 280 23.43 -22.39 -9.57
N SER A 281 23.99 -22.03 -10.73
CA SER A 281 23.21 -22.01 -11.97
C SER A 281 22.72 -23.42 -12.33
N GLU A 282 23.56 -24.42 -12.10
CA GLU A 282 23.30 -25.83 -12.35
C GLU A 282 22.16 -26.34 -11.45
N ASP A 283 22.22 -26.06 -10.14
CA ASP A 283 21.16 -26.46 -9.20
C ASP A 283 19.81 -25.82 -9.57
N TYR A 284 19.83 -24.56 -10.01
CA TYR A 284 18.60 -23.87 -10.42
C TYR A 284 18.02 -24.49 -11.70
N GLN A 285 18.87 -24.85 -12.67
CA GLN A 285 18.44 -25.55 -13.89
C GLN A 285 17.85 -26.93 -13.56
N GLU A 286 18.47 -27.68 -12.65
CA GLU A 286 17.95 -28.96 -12.20
C GLU A 286 16.59 -28.81 -11.51
N ALA A 287 16.42 -27.80 -10.66
CA ALA A 287 15.13 -27.50 -10.03
C ALA A 287 14.04 -27.18 -11.09
N VAL A 288 14.39 -26.45 -12.15
CA VAL A 288 13.47 -26.18 -13.27
C VAL A 288 13.11 -27.46 -14.04
N LEU A 289 14.05 -28.38 -14.23
CA LEU A 289 13.78 -29.67 -14.89
C LEU A 289 12.83 -30.53 -14.03
N LYS A 290 13.08 -30.63 -12.72
CA LYS A 290 12.18 -31.32 -11.79
C LYS A 290 10.78 -30.73 -11.78
N ALA A 291 10.68 -29.39 -11.78
CA ALA A 291 9.38 -28.71 -11.89
C ALA A 291 8.64 -29.09 -13.18
N LYS A 292 9.34 -29.21 -14.32
CA LYS A 292 8.73 -29.65 -15.58
C LYS A 292 8.26 -31.10 -15.52
N GLU A 293 8.99 -31.98 -14.84
CA GLU A 293 8.57 -33.37 -14.65
C GLU A 293 7.24 -33.44 -13.87
N HIS A 294 7.12 -32.68 -12.78
CA HIS A 294 5.86 -32.57 -12.02
C HIS A 294 4.72 -31.97 -12.86
N ILE A 295 5.01 -31.01 -13.74
CA ILE A 295 4.01 -30.48 -14.68
C ILE A 295 3.54 -31.55 -15.67
N LEU A 296 4.46 -32.33 -16.24
CA LEU A 296 4.14 -33.41 -17.17
C LEU A 296 3.39 -34.57 -16.50
N ALA A 297 3.69 -34.85 -15.24
CA ALA A 297 2.99 -35.85 -14.44
C ALA A 297 1.55 -35.41 -14.06
N GLY A 298 1.24 -34.11 -14.16
CA GLY A 298 -0.05 -33.55 -13.77
C GLY A 298 -0.17 -33.22 -12.28
N ASP A 299 0.94 -33.19 -11.55
CA ASP A 299 0.97 -32.83 -10.13
C ASP A 299 0.66 -31.33 -9.93
N ILE A 300 1.20 -30.50 -10.83
CA ILE A 300 1.05 -29.05 -10.83
C ILE A 300 0.89 -28.51 -12.26
N PHE A 301 0.23 -27.37 -12.40
CA PHE A 301 0.20 -26.61 -13.65
C PHE A 301 1.36 -25.61 -13.73
N GLN A 302 1.76 -25.03 -12.58
CA GLN A 302 2.84 -24.08 -12.45
C GLN A 302 3.44 -24.10 -11.05
N ILE A 303 4.74 -23.83 -10.96
CA ILE A 303 5.46 -23.49 -9.73
C ILE A 303 6.40 -22.31 -10.00
N VAL A 304 6.53 -21.43 -9.02
CA VAL A 304 7.41 -20.26 -9.05
C VAL A 304 8.62 -20.52 -8.16
N LEU A 305 9.71 -20.94 -8.80
CA LEU A 305 10.99 -21.11 -8.12
C LEU A 305 11.66 -19.76 -7.86
N SER A 306 12.40 -19.66 -6.77
CA SER A 306 13.19 -18.46 -6.45
C SER A 306 14.57 -18.83 -5.91
N GLN A 307 15.50 -17.89 -6.02
CA GLN A 307 16.82 -17.94 -5.40
C GLN A 307 17.15 -16.57 -4.81
N ARG A 308 18.00 -16.54 -3.78
CA ARG A 308 18.38 -15.29 -3.12
C ARG A 308 19.78 -14.90 -3.53
N PHE A 309 19.94 -13.64 -3.97
CA PHE A 309 21.23 -13.02 -4.19
C PHE A 309 21.57 -12.08 -3.05
N GLU A 310 22.86 -11.99 -2.71
CA GLU A 310 23.33 -11.17 -1.61
C GLU A 310 24.47 -10.23 -2.03
N ARG A 311 24.48 -9.05 -1.40
CA ARG A 311 25.57 -8.08 -1.55
C ARG A 311 25.78 -7.33 -0.23
N ARG A 312 27.03 -7.25 0.19
CA ARG A 312 27.43 -6.35 1.29
C ARG A 312 27.59 -4.93 0.74
N THR A 313 27.06 -3.95 1.46
CA THR A 313 27.10 -2.54 1.08
C THR A 313 27.28 -1.67 2.31
N PHE A 314 27.92 -0.52 2.12
CA PHE A 314 28.01 0.56 3.12
C PHE A 314 26.96 1.65 2.87
N ALA A 315 26.16 1.52 1.80
CA ALA A 315 25.08 2.46 1.51
C ALA A 315 24.06 2.41 2.65
N ASP A 316 23.63 3.59 3.10
CA ASP A 316 22.53 3.66 4.04
C ASP A 316 21.25 3.10 3.39
N PRO A 317 20.48 2.24 4.07
CA PRO A 317 19.26 1.66 3.52
C PRO A 317 18.25 2.72 3.01
N PHE A 318 18.20 3.88 3.64
CA PHE A 318 17.31 4.95 3.21
C PHE A 318 17.79 5.63 1.93
N GLU A 319 19.10 5.71 1.70
CA GLU A 319 19.64 6.14 0.41
C GLU A 319 19.34 5.13 -0.70
N ILE A 320 19.31 3.83 -0.38
CA ILE A 320 18.84 2.79 -1.32
C ILE A 320 17.37 3.03 -1.67
N TYR A 321 16.52 3.32 -0.69
CA TYR A 321 15.12 3.68 -0.93
C TYR A 321 15.00 4.94 -1.80
N ARG A 322 15.70 6.02 -1.44
CA ARG A 322 15.71 7.28 -2.21
C ARG A 322 16.15 7.06 -3.65
N ALA A 323 17.16 6.23 -3.90
CA ALA A 323 17.59 5.87 -5.25
C ALA A 323 16.51 5.04 -5.98
N LEU A 324 15.91 4.06 -5.30
CA LEU A 324 14.87 3.20 -5.89
C LEU A 324 13.63 3.99 -6.32
N ARG A 325 13.22 5.01 -5.55
CA ARG A 325 12.14 5.95 -5.92
C ARG A 325 12.35 6.63 -7.26
N VAL A 326 13.61 6.88 -7.62
CA VAL A 326 13.97 7.56 -8.87
C VAL A 326 14.12 6.53 -10.00
N VAL A 327 14.77 5.40 -9.74
CA VAL A 327 15.12 4.41 -10.77
C VAL A 327 13.93 3.56 -11.19
N ASN A 328 13.09 3.13 -10.24
CA ASN A 328 11.95 2.26 -10.50
C ASN A 328 10.77 2.63 -9.60
N PRO A 329 10.11 3.78 -9.83
CA PRO A 329 8.88 4.14 -9.13
C PRO A 329 7.78 3.11 -9.46
N SER A 330 7.08 2.62 -8.43
CA SER A 330 5.99 1.65 -8.58
C SER A 330 4.77 2.03 -7.75
N PRO A 331 3.62 1.37 -7.98
CA PRO A 331 2.41 1.59 -7.20
C PRO A 331 2.56 1.35 -5.70
N TYR A 332 3.54 0.54 -5.27
CA TYR A 332 3.79 0.23 -3.86
C TYR A 332 5.28 0.35 -3.53
N MET A 333 5.68 1.56 -3.17
CA MET A 333 7.02 1.86 -2.65
C MET A 333 7.01 1.75 -1.13
N SER A 334 7.92 0.95 -0.58
CA SER A 334 7.99 0.74 0.87
C SER A 334 9.42 0.90 1.38
N TYR A 335 9.56 1.74 2.39
CA TYR A 335 10.65 1.67 3.36
C TYR A 335 10.01 1.22 4.69
N LEU A 336 10.38 0.06 5.20
CA LEU A 336 9.85 -0.46 6.47
C LEU A 336 11.02 -0.92 7.32
N GLN A 337 11.23 -0.27 8.47
CA GLN A 337 12.11 -0.76 9.52
C GLN A 337 11.31 -1.65 10.45
N ALA A 338 11.81 -2.87 10.62
CA ALA A 338 11.27 -3.91 11.47
C ALA A 338 12.40 -4.49 12.32
N ARG A 339 12.08 -5.18 13.41
CA ARG A 339 13.12 -5.70 14.31
C ARG A 339 13.97 -6.74 13.58
N GLY A 340 15.27 -6.47 13.47
CA GLY A 340 16.23 -7.31 12.78
C GLY A 340 16.27 -7.17 11.24
N CYS A 341 15.45 -6.31 10.62
CA CYS A 341 15.54 -6.05 9.18
C CYS A 341 14.96 -4.71 8.73
N ILE A 342 15.51 -4.17 7.64
CA ILE A 342 14.95 -3.02 6.92
C ILE A 342 14.54 -3.49 5.53
N LEU A 343 13.25 -3.40 5.21
CA LEU A 343 12.71 -3.73 3.90
C LEU A 343 12.65 -2.48 3.03
N VAL A 344 13.29 -2.56 1.87
CA VAL A 344 13.27 -1.54 0.82
C VAL A 344 12.67 -2.17 -0.43
N ALA A 345 11.46 -1.77 -0.80
CA ALA A 345 10.70 -2.42 -1.86
C ALA A 345 10.06 -1.43 -2.84
N SER A 346 9.89 -1.90 -4.08
CA SER A 346 9.15 -1.26 -5.15
C SER A 346 8.35 -2.33 -5.88
N SER A 347 7.13 -2.60 -5.39
CA SER A 347 6.28 -3.68 -5.91
C SER A 347 5.25 -3.16 -6.94
N PRO A 348 5.10 -3.86 -8.08
CA PRO A 348 4.03 -3.57 -9.04
C PRO A 348 2.66 -4.16 -8.62
N GLU A 349 2.67 -5.19 -7.76
CA GLU A 349 1.53 -6.08 -7.49
C GLU A 349 1.03 -5.97 -6.04
N ILE A 350 -0.27 -6.23 -5.84
CA ILE A 350 -0.87 -6.44 -4.52
C ILE A 350 -1.15 -7.92 -4.29
N LEU A 351 -1.00 -8.36 -3.04
CA LEU A 351 -1.57 -9.61 -2.56
C LEU A 351 -3.10 -9.54 -2.52
N THR A 352 -3.63 -8.60 -1.74
CA THR A 352 -5.06 -8.34 -1.60
C THR A 352 -5.26 -6.94 -1.03
N ARG A 353 -6.42 -6.34 -1.29
CA ARG A 353 -6.84 -5.08 -0.68
C ARG A 353 -8.30 -5.18 -0.27
N VAL A 354 -8.61 -4.81 0.97
CA VAL A 354 -9.99 -4.66 1.45
C VAL A 354 -10.25 -3.19 1.73
N LYS A 355 -11.23 -2.58 1.07
CA LYS A 355 -11.67 -1.19 1.32
C LYS A 355 -13.20 -1.15 1.32
N LYS A 356 -13.80 -0.66 2.42
CA LYS A 356 -15.26 -0.56 2.58
C LYS A 356 -15.99 -1.87 2.21
N GLY A 357 -15.50 -2.99 2.74
CA GLY A 357 -16.05 -4.33 2.47
C GLY A 357 -15.68 -4.93 1.10
N LYS A 358 -15.15 -4.16 0.15
CA LYS A 358 -14.74 -4.68 -1.17
C LYS A 358 -13.34 -5.26 -1.12
N ILE A 359 -13.22 -6.55 -1.44
CA ILE A 359 -11.95 -7.26 -1.65
C ILE A 359 -11.50 -7.02 -3.09
N THR A 360 -10.20 -6.80 -3.29
CA THR A 360 -9.58 -6.69 -4.61
C THR A 360 -8.31 -7.52 -4.63
N ASN A 361 -8.25 -8.49 -5.54
CA ASN A 361 -7.04 -9.20 -5.92
C ASN A 361 -6.70 -8.83 -7.37
N ARG A 362 -5.41 -8.75 -7.69
CA ARG A 362 -4.98 -8.24 -8.99
C ARG A 362 -3.75 -8.98 -9.53
N PRO A 363 -3.93 -10.19 -10.05
CA PRO A 363 -2.82 -10.98 -10.56
C PRO A 363 -2.14 -10.27 -11.72
N LEU A 364 -0.81 -10.29 -11.72
CA LEU A 364 0.03 -9.87 -12.83
C LEU A 364 0.78 -11.07 -13.39
N ALA A 365 0.65 -11.31 -14.70
CA ALA A 365 1.42 -12.31 -15.42
C ALA A 365 1.74 -11.81 -16.82
N GLY A 366 2.58 -12.53 -17.56
CA GLY A 366 2.97 -12.13 -18.91
C GLY A 366 3.77 -10.83 -18.94
N THR A 367 5.07 -10.92 -19.16
CA THR A 367 5.95 -9.74 -19.14
C THR A 367 6.58 -9.51 -20.50
N ILE A 368 6.51 -8.28 -21.00
CA ILE A 368 7.29 -7.85 -22.17
C ILE A 368 7.92 -6.48 -21.92
N ARG A 369 9.09 -6.23 -22.53
CA ARG A 369 9.76 -4.92 -22.43
C ARG A 369 8.91 -3.82 -23.04
N ARG A 370 9.09 -2.58 -22.59
CA ARG A 370 8.52 -1.40 -23.28
C ARG A 370 9.17 -1.20 -24.65
N GLY A 371 8.38 -0.74 -25.61
CA GLY A 371 8.87 -0.33 -26.94
C GLY A 371 9.64 0.98 -26.87
N LYS A 372 10.62 1.16 -27.76
CA LYS A 372 11.38 2.41 -27.88
C LYS A 372 10.56 3.52 -28.55
N THR A 373 9.50 3.14 -29.26
CA THR A 373 8.55 4.05 -29.91
C THR A 373 7.12 3.65 -29.57
N PRO A 374 6.13 4.57 -29.64
CA PRO A 374 4.72 4.21 -29.41
C PRO A 374 4.23 3.07 -30.33
N LYS A 375 4.72 3.02 -31.56
CA LYS A 375 4.39 1.95 -32.52
C LYS A 375 4.98 0.60 -32.10
N GLU A 376 6.25 0.56 -31.71
CA GLU A 376 6.87 -0.66 -31.17
C GLU A 376 6.17 -1.11 -29.88
N ASP A 377 5.81 -0.17 -29.00
CA ASP A 377 5.13 -0.45 -27.73
C ASP A 377 3.76 -1.12 -27.97
N TYR A 378 2.97 -0.59 -28.92
CA TYR A 378 1.70 -1.18 -29.33
C TYR A 378 1.87 -2.55 -30.02
N MET A 379 2.92 -2.74 -30.80
CA MET A 379 3.21 -4.06 -31.39
C MET A 379 3.55 -5.10 -30.32
N LEU A 380 4.39 -4.75 -29.34
CA LEU A 380 4.77 -5.63 -28.23
C LEU A 380 3.58 -5.96 -27.34
N GLU A 381 2.70 -4.98 -27.09
CA GLU A 381 1.43 -5.20 -26.42
C GLU A 381 0.56 -6.24 -27.13
N ASN A 382 0.35 -6.08 -28.44
CA ASN A 382 -0.43 -7.04 -29.23
C ASN A 382 0.23 -8.42 -29.25
N GLN A 383 1.57 -8.48 -29.34
CA GLN A 383 2.30 -9.74 -29.26
C GLN A 383 2.06 -10.45 -27.93
N LEU A 384 2.10 -9.72 -26.81
CA LEU A 384 1.87 -10.27 -25.48
C LEU A 384 0.42 -10.78 -25.31
N LEU A 385 -0.57 -10.02 -25.78
CA LEU A 385 -1.99 -10.39 -25.71
C LEU A 385 -2.38 -11.56 -26.62
N HIS A 386 -1.57 -11.88 -27.63
CA HIS A 386 -1.79 -13.03 -28.52
C HIS A 386 -0.85 -14.20 -28.24
N ASP A 387 0.04 -14.08 -27.25
CA ASP A 387 0.85 -15.20 -26.79
C ASP A 387 -0.02 -16.16 -25.98
N LYS A 388 -0.39 -17.28 -26.61
CA LYS A 388 -1.25 -18.32 -26.03
C LYS A 388 -0.72 -18.86 -24.70
N LYS A 389 0.61 -18.94 -24.54
CA LYS A 389 1.22 -19.42 -23.29
C LYS A 389 0.98 -18.41 -22.17
N GLN A 390 1.31 -17.14 -22.43
CA GLN A 390 1.16 -16.08 -21.42
C GLN A 390 -0.30 -15.86 -21.03
N CYS A 391 -1.22 -15.92 -22.00
CA CYS A 391 -2.66 -15.79 -21.74
C CYS A 391 -3.21 -16.97 -20.91
N ALA A 392 -2.74 -18.19 -21.17
CA ALA A 392 -3.13 -19.37 -20.39
C ALA A 392 -2.63 -19.29 -18.94
N GLU A 393 -1.36 -18.93 -18.76
CA GLU A 393 -0.74 -18.71 -17.44
C GLU A 393 -1.51 -17.64 -16.65
N HIS A 394 -1.83 -16.52 -17.30
CA HIS A 394 -2.59 -15.44 -16.69
C HIS A 394 -4.02 -15.86 -16.31
N THR A 395 -4.71 -16.60 -17.18
CA THR A 395 -6.09 -17.08 -16.90
C THR A 395 -6.12 -17.96 -15.66
N MET A 396 -5.14 -18.86 -15.52
CA MET A 396 -5.02 -19.72 -14.36
C MET A 396 -4.82 -18.94 -13.06
N LEU A 397 -4.01 -17.87 -13.09
CA LEU A 397 -3.83 -16.98 -11.94
C LEU A 397 -5.09 -16.16 -11.62
N VAL A 398 -5.88 -15.80 -12.63
CA VAL A 398 -7.21 -15.19 -12.43
C VAL A 398 -8.14 -16.16 -11.73
N ASP A 399 -8.18 -17.42 -12.14
CA ASP A 399 -9.01 -18.44 -11.48
C ASP A 399 -8.56 -18.72 -10.05
N LEU A 400 -7.25 -18.74 -9.78
CA LEU A 400 -6.73 -18.83 -8.41
C LEU A 400 -7.16 -17.61 -7.58
N GLY A 401 -7.06 -16.40 -8.13
CA GLY A 401 -7.54 -15.17 -7.49
C GLY A 401 -9.04 -15.19 -7.21
N ARG A 402 -9.86 -15.75 -8.12
CA ARG A 402 -11.30 -15.96 -7.92
C ARG A 402 -11.57 -16.92 -6.77
N ASN A 403 -10.80 -18.01 -6.68
CA ASN A 403 -10.92 -18.97 -5.58
C ASN A 403 -10.56 -18.33 -4.23
N ASP A 404 -9.49 -17.53 -4.15
CA ASP A 404 -9.09 -16.88 -2.91
C ASP A 404 -10.09 -15.83 -2.44
N VAL A 405 -10.53 -14.97 -3.35
CA VAL A 405 -11.57 -13.96 -3.05
C VAL A 405 -12.87 -14.68 -2.66
N GLY A 406 -13.24 -15.74 -3.39
CA GLY A 406 -14.45 -16.52 -3.14
C GLY A 406 -14.51 -17.17 -1.76
N LYS A 407 -13.39 -17.60 -1.18
CA LYS A 407 -13.35 -18.20 0.18
C LYS A 407 -13.88 -17.26 1.28
N VAL A 408 -13.81 -15.95 1.07
CA VAL A 408 -14.14 -14.93 2.08
C VAL A 408 -15.22 -13.95 1.59
N SER A 409 -15.78 -14.18 0.41
CA SER A 409 -16.78 -13.31 -0.20
C SER A 409 -18.21 -13.80 -0.03
N LYS A 410 -19.18 -12.87 -0.05
CA LYS A 410 -20.61 -13.15 -0.13
C LYS A 410 -20.91 -13.96 -1.40
N PHE A 411 -21.81 -14.93 -1.28
CA PHE A 411 -22.19 -15.78 -2.41
C PHE A 411 -22.66 -14.94 -3.60
N GLY A 412 -22.14 -15.23 -4.79
CA GLY A 412 -22.48 -14.51 -6.02
C GLY A 412 -21.83 -13.12 -6.20
N SER A 413 -21.06 -12.62 -5.22
CA SER A 413 -20.43 -11.29 -5.32
C SER A 413 -19.09 -11.27 -6.05
N VAL A 414 -18.50 -12.43 -6.36
CA VAL A 414 -17.16 -12.50 -6.97
C VAL A 414 -17.25 -12.18 -8.47
N GLU A 415 -16.52 -11.15 -8.90
CA GLU A 415 -16.52 -10.65 -10.27
C GLU A 415 -15.11 -10.40 -10.79
N VAL A 416 -14.89 -10.68 -12.08
CA VAL A 416 -13.68 -10.25 -12.81
C VAL A 416 -13.99 -8.94 -13.53
N GLU A 417 -13.81 -7.80 -12.84
CA GLU A 417 -14.14 -6.47 -13.39
C GLU A 417 -13.32 -6.10 -14.63
N LYS A 418 -12.09 -6.59 -14.68
CA LYS A 418 -11.12 -6.31 -15.74
C LYS A 418 -10.37 -7.58 -16.08
N LEU A 419 -10.42 -8.01 -17.33
CA LEU A 419 -9.76 -9.21 -17.81
C LEU A 419 -8.70 -8.86 -18.86
N MET A 420 -7.50 -9.42 -18.70
CA MET A 420 -6.37 -9.33 -19.64
C MET A 420 -6.03 -7.91 -20.13
N ASN A 421 -6.05 -6.93 -19.23
CA ASN A 421 -5.67 -5.56 -19.55
C ASN A 421 -4.16 -5.39 -19.48
N ILE A 422 -3.62 -4.51 -20.34
CA ILE A 422 -2.19 -4.23 -20.36
C ILE A 422 -1.85 -3.07 -19.45
N GLU A 423 -0.86 -3.31 -18.60
CA GLU A 423 -0.33 -2.31 -17.70
C GLU A 423 1.11 -1.98 -18.00
N ARG A 424 1.35 -0.70 -18.25
CA ARG A 424 2.66 -0.19 -18.62
C ARG A 424 3.35 0.38 -17.38
N TYR A 425 4.53 -0.17 -17.10
CA TYR A 425 5.49 0.34 -16.13
C TYR A 425 6.64 1.04 -16.88
N SER A 426 7.61 1.55 -16.13
CA SER A 426 8.73 2.31 -16.69
C SER A 426 9.54 1.52 -17.72
N HIS A 427 9.77 0.22 -17.48
CA HIS A 427 10.65 -0.62 -18.30
C HIS A 427 9.97 -1.83 -18.93
N VAL A 428 8.85 -2.28 -18.36
CA VAL A 428 8.08 -3.45 -18.81
C VAL A 428 6.59 -3.14 -18.86
N MET A 429 5.83 -4.02 -19.49
CA MET A 429 4.38 -4.08 -19.36
C MET A 429 3.92 -5.50 -19.01
N HIS A 430 2.79 -5.59 -18.29
CA HIS A 430 2.23 -6.86 -17.82
C HIS A 430 0.78 -7.05 -18.27
N ILE A 431 0.36 -8.31 -18.43
CA ILE A 431 -1.06 -8.67 -18.45
C ILE A 431 -1.56 -8.59 -17.00
N SER A 432 -2.70 -7.94 -16.82
CA SER A 432 -3.32 -7.68 -15.52
C SER A 432 -4.79 -8.00 -15.57
N SER A 433 -5.33 -8.49 -14.47
CA SER A 433 -6.78 -8.64 -14.29
C SER A 433 -7.18 -8.25 -12.89
N THR A 434 -8.40 -7.79 -12.71
CA THR A 434 -8.93 -7.37 -11.41
C THR A 434 -10.07 -8.29 -11.02
N VAL A 435 -9.86 -9.04 -9.94
CA VAL A 435 -10.87 -9.89 -9.31
C VAL A 435 -11.35 -9.19 -8.05
N THR A 436 -12.65 -9.06 -7.90
CA THR A 436 -13.26 -8.41 -6.74
C THR A 436 -14.35 -9.28 -6.13
N GLY A 437 -14.72 -8.96 -4.90
CA GLY A 437 -15.84 -9.57 -4.20
C GLY A 437 -16.22 -8.75 -2.97
N GLU A 438 -17.40 -9.00 -2.43
CA GLU A 438 -17.85 -8.37 -1.19
C GLU A 438 -17.49 -9.27 0.00
N LEU A 439 -16.73 -8.77 0.97
CA LEU A 439 -16.36 -9.51 2.18
C LEU A 439 -17.62 -9.93 2.94
N LEU A 440 -17.62 -11.17 3.46
CA LEU A 440 -18.68 -11.64 4.36
C LEU A 440 -18.77 -10.75 5.62
N ASP A 441 -19.99 -10.45 6.06
CA ASP A 441 -20.22 -9.52 7.18
C ASP A 441 -19.65 -10.05 8.51
N SER A 442 -19.47 -11.37 8.63
CA SER A 442 -18.86 -12.02 9.80
C SER A 442 -17.33 -12.07 9.75
N LEU A 443 -16.71 -11.65 8.65
CA LEU A 443 -15.27 -11.73 8.43
C LEU A 443 -14.61 -10.35 8.44
N SER A 444 -13.30 -10.34 8.64
CA SER A 444 -12.46 -9.15 8.71
C SER A 444 -11.38 -9.16 7.63
N SER A 445 -10.65 -8.05 7.49
CA SER A 445 -9.48 -7.97 6.60
C SER A 445 -8.40 -9.01 6.92
N TRP A 446 -8.32 -9.48 8.18
CA TRP A 446 -7.43 -10.56 8.59
C TRP A 446 -7.79 -11.90 7.93
N ASP A 447 -9.09 -12.17 7.76
CA ASP A 447 -9.56 -13.38 7.07
C ASP A 447 -9.22 -13.32 5.57
N ALA A 448 -9.39 -12.13 4.96
CA ALA A 448 -9.00 -11.91 3.58
C ALA A 448 -7.48 -12.04 3.35
N LEU A 449 -6.66 -11.56 4.29
CA LEU A 449 -5.22 -11.78 4.27
C LEU A 449 -4.88 -13.28 4.33
N ARG A 450 -5.45 -14.00 5.30
CA ARG A 450 -5.25 -15.45 5.46
C ARG A 450 -5.62 -16.24 4.21
N ALA A 451 -6.72 -15.90 3.56
CA ALA A 451 -7.17 -16.58 2.33
C ALA A 451 -6.25 -16.31 1.12
N ALA A 452 -5.64 -15.13 1.06
CA ALA A 452 -4.79 -14.72 -0.05
C ALA A 452 -3.34 -15.22 0.06
N LEU A 453 -2.88 -15.64 1.25
CA LEU A 453 -1.48 -16.04 1.47
C LEU A 453 -1.15 -17.44 0.90
N PRO A 454 0.02 -17.60 0.25
CA PRO A 454 0.75 -16.61 -0.54
C PRO A 454 0.05 -16.36 -1.89
N VAL A 455 0.38 -15.25 -2.57
CA VAL A 455 -0.16 -14.99 -3.91
C VAL A 455 0.29 -16.07 -4.90
N GLY A 456 -0.57 -16.40 -5.87
CA GLY A 456 -0.25 -17.37 -6.93
C GLY A 456 1.01 -17.02 -7.73
N THR A 457 1.28 -15.74 -7.93
CA THR A 457 2.43 -15.23 -8.70
C THR A 457 3.78 -15.48 -8.02
N VAL A 458 3.79 -15.90 -6.75
CA VAL A 458 5.01 -16.25 -6.00
C VAL A 458 4.96 -17.68 -5.42
N SER A 459 3.97 -18.48 -5.82
CA SER A 459 3.80 -19.86 -5.37
C SER A 459 3.62 -20.81 -6.55
N GLY A 460 2.40 -20.93 -7.09
CA GLY A 460 2.07 -21.85 -8.16
C GLY A 460 0.57 -22.12 -8.28
N ALA A 461 0.23 -23.12 -9.09
CA ALA A 461 -1.13 -23.60 -9.29
C ALA A 461 -1.11 -25.14 -9.51
N PRO A 462 -1.89 -25.95 -8.76
CA PRO A 462 -2.55 -25.57 -7.50
C PRO A 462 -1.54 -25.00 -6.49
N ARG A 463 -2.03 -24.16 -5.57
CA ARG A 463 -1.21 -23.45 -4.58
C ARG A 463 -0.49 -24.40 -3.61
#